data_AF-A0AAV2VHV6-F1
#
_entry.id   AF-A0AAV2VHV6-F1
#
_cell.length_a   1.000
_cell.length_b   1.000
_cell.length_c   1.000
_cell.angle_alpha   90.00
_cell.angle_beta   90.00
_cell.angle_gamma   90.00
#
_symmetry.space_group_name_H-M   'P 1'
#
loop_
_entity.id
_entity.type
_entity.pdbx_description
1 polymer ?
#
loop_
_entity_poly.entity_id
_entity_poly.type
_entity_poly.pdbx_seq_one_letter_code
_entity_poly.pdbx_strand_id
1 'polypeptide(L)'
;MKKFFFSLLALSMPLTSSFASVSLPNCVYDAADKYGAPKKVFEALVIAERNSPNVKHSEHYGSMNLYKKAVPVASKGTGIEEQSIKVDDCSGYYAASWWLMNPAGGNTESDIWEAVYTYYYGKSERFRADPVKVEQVKKIFKTL
;
A
#
# COMPACT_ATOMS: atom_id res chain seq x y z
N MET A 1 -56.82 5.57 43.31
CA MET A 1 -55.38 5.41 43.01
C MET A 1 -55.22 5.04 41.54
N LYS A 2 -54.63 5.92 40.71
CA LYS A 2 -53.99 5.56 39.44
C LYS A 2 -53.11 6.72 38.97
N LYS A 3 -51.81 6.48 38.99
CA LYS A 3 -50.73 7.37 38.53
C LYS A 3 -50.67 7.29 37.00
N PHE A 4 -50.45 8.40 36.31
CA PHE A 4 -50.03 8.36 34.90
C PHE A 4 -48.71 9.11 34.71
N PHE A 5 -47.84 8.42 33.98
CA PHE A 5 -46.41 8.60 33.81
C PHE A 5 -46.06 9.73 32.84
N PHE A 6 -44.95 10.42 33.15
CA PHE A 6 -44.19 11.25 32.24
C PHE A 6 -43.63 10.42 31.07
N SER A 7 -43.63 10.99 29.86
CA SER A 7 -42.83 10.49 28.73
C SER A 7 -42.02 11.64 28.14
N LEU A 8 -40.72 11.67 28.45
CA LEU A 8 -39.72 12.49 27.77
C LEU A 8 -39.47 11.87 26.38
N LEU A 9 -39.74 12.60 25.31
CA LEU A 9 -39.24 12.28 23.99
C LEU A 9 -37.75 12.64 23.91
N ALA A 10 -36.89 11.62 23.89
CA ALA A 10 -35.47 11.76 23.60
C ALA A 10 -35.28 11.91 22.08
N LEU A 11 -34.74 13.06 21.66
CA LEU A 11 -34.40 13.36 20.28
C LEU A 11 -33.06 12.68 19.93
N SER A 12 -33.11 11.48 19.36
CA SER A 12 -31.93 10.76 18.87
C SER A 12 -31.50 11.32 17.52
N MET A 13 -30.44 12.13 17.49
CA MET A 13 -29.77 12.52 16.24
C MET A 13 -28.96 11.34 15.67
N PRO A 14 -29.14 10.97 14.40
CA PRO A 14 -28.30 9.97 13.77
C PRO A 14 -26.90 10.54 13.53
N LEU A 15 -25.89 9.90 14.14
CA LEU A 15 -24.48 10.08 13.78
C LEU A 15 -24.27 9.53 12.35
N THR A 16 -24.30 10.39 11.35
CA THR A 16 -23.82 10.04 10.00
C THR A 16 -22.30 10.04 10.01
N SER A 17 -21.70 8.87 10.17
CA SER A 17 -20.27 8.67 9.92
C SER A 17 -19.99 8.76 8.43
N SER A 18 -19.51 9.92 7.97
CA SER A 18 -18.95 10.06 6.64
C SER A 18 -17.63 9.28 6.57
N PHE A 19 -17.65 8.11 5.95
CA PHE A 19 -16.43 7.42 5.53
C PHE A 19 -15.84 8.21 4.36
N ALA A 20 -14.89 9.10 4.66
CA ALA A 20 -14.09 9.74 3.61
C ALA A 20 -13.27 8.66 2.92
N SER A 21 -13.64 8.29 1.69
CA SER A 21 -12.78 7.48 0.82
C SER A 21 -11.49 8.28 0.57
N VAL A 22 -10.36 7.81 1.08
CA VAL A 22 -9.06 8.46 0.86
C VAL A 22 -8.71 8.30 -0.62
N SER A 23 -8.99 9.32 -1.44
CA SER A 23 -8.62 9.27 -2.85
C SER A 23 -7.10 9.30 -2.98
N LEU A 24 -6.52 8.28 -3.63
CA LEU A 24 -5.10 8.29 -3.98
C LEU A 24 -4.82 9.26 -5.14
N PRO A 25 -3.62 9.85 -5.22
CA PRO A 25 -3.24 10.70 -6.35
C PRO A 25 -3.14 9.88 -7.65
N ASN A 26 -3.42 10.51 -8.79
CA ASN A 26 -3.43 9.85 -10.11
C ASN A 26 -2.12 9.12 -10.43
N CYS A 27 -0.99 9.63 -9.95
CA CYS A 27 0.32 9.03 -10.20
C CYS A 27 0.45 7.59 -9.66
N VAL A 28 -0.41 7.16 -8.72
CA VAL A 28 -0.52 5.74 -8.32
C VAL A 28 -1.00 4.88 -9.49
N TYR A 29 -2.06 5.29 -10.15
CA TYR A 29 -2.65 4.54 -11.26
C TYR A 29 -1.79 4.64 -12.53
N ASP A 30 -1.19 5.81 -12.79
CA ASP A 30 -0.27 5.98 -13.91
C ASP A 30 0.98 5.11 -13.74
N ALA A 31 1.50 4.99 -12.51
CA ALA A 31 2.62 4.11 -12.20
C ALA A 31 2.25 2.63 -12.39
N ALA A 32 1.04 2.23 -11.98
CA ALA A 32 0.54 0.87 -12.19
C ALA A 32 0.45 0.54 -13.69
N ASP A 33 -0.14 1.44 -14.49
CA ASP A 33 -0.26 1.28 -15.94
C ASP A 33 1.11 1.20 -16.62
N LYS A 34 2.03 2.11 -16.28
CA LYS A 34 3.35 2.18 -16.92
C LYS A 34 4.15 0.88 -16.80
N TYR A 35 4.07 0.21 -15.65
CA TYR A 35 4.86 -1.00 -15.38
C TYR A 35 4.02 -2.29 -15.36
N GLY A 36 2.73 -2.21 -15.67
CA GLY A 36 1.84 -3.37 -15.77
C GLY A 36 1.43 -3.99 -14.44
N ALA A 37 1.49 -3.23 -13.34
CA ALA A 37 0.99 -3.71 -12.05
C ALA A 37 -0.55 -3.72 -12.06
N PRO A 38 -1.22 -4.78 -11.57
CA PRO A 38 -2.68 -4.77 -11.46
C PRO A 38 -3.15 -3.63 -10.55
N LYS A 39 -3.92 -2.68 -11.10
CA LYS A 39 -4.29 -1.42 -10.41
C LYS A 39 -4.82 -1.62 -9.00
N LYS A 40 -5.80 -2.52 -8.82
CA LYS A 40 -6.38 -2.83 -7.50
C LYS A 40 -5.36 -3.38 -6.51
N VAL A 41 -4.40 -4.18 -6.98
CA VAL A 41 -3.34 -4.71 -6.13
C VAL A 41 -2.37 -3.60 -5.74
N PHE A 42 -1.95 -2.78 -6.71
CA PHE A 42 -1.02 -1.68 -6.44
C PHE A 42 -1.65 -0.60 -5.55
N GLU A 43 -2.91 -0.27 -5.77
CA GLU A 43 -3.71 0.60 -4.90
C GLU A 43 -3.77 0.06 -3.47
N ALA A 44 -4.09 -1.22 -3.29
CA ALA A 44 -4.10 -1.86 -1.98
C ALA A 44 -2.73 -1.83 -1.30
N LEU A 45 -1.64 -1.99 -2.07
CA LEU A 45 -0.26 -1.92 -1.58
C LEU A 45 0.08 -0.49 -1.11
N VAL A 46 -0.26 0.53 -1.89
CA VAL A 46 -0.07 1.95 -1.49
C VAL A 46 -0.85 2.27 -0.22
N ILE A 47 -2.11 1.84 -0.13
CA ILE A 47 -2.92 2.05 1.09
C ILE A 47 -2.31 1.33 2.29
N ALA A 48 -1.80 0.11 2.12
CA ALA A 48 -1.15 -0.63 3.19
C ALA A 48 0.10 0.10 3.71
N GLU A 49 0.93 0.66 2.82
CA GLU A 49 2.10 1.45 3.19
C GLU A 49 1.76 2.78 3.86
N ARG A 50 0.69 3.46 3.41
CA ARG A 50 0.23 4.71 4.04
C ARG A 50 -0.34 4.47 5.44
N ASN A 51 -1.14 3.42 5.61
CA ASN A 51 -1.85 3.16 6.87
C ASN A 51 -0.97 2.55 7.96
N SER A 52 -0.03 1.69 7.56
CA SER A 52 0.88 1.03 8.49
C SER A 52 2.22 0.85 7.76
N PRO A 53 3.02 1.92 7.64
CA PRO A 53 4.32 1.81 6.99
C PRO A 53 5.12 0.71 7.69
N ASN A 54 5.72 -0.19 6.91
CA ASN A 54 6.60 -1.20 7.46
C ASN A 54 7.67 -0.42 8.24
N VAL A 55 7.73 -0.63 9.56
CA VAL A 55 8.36 0.28 10.54
C VAL A 55 9.63 0.88 9.95
N LYS A 56 9.76 2.22 10.05
CA LYS A 56 10.91 3.04 9.60
C LYS A 56 12.23 2.46 10.13
N HIS A 57 12.70 1.39 9.52
CA HIS A 57 14.06 0.94 9.65
C HIS A 57 14.89 2.02 8.94
N SER A 58 16.02 2.38 9.53
CA SER A 58 16.98 3.35 8.97
C SER A 58 17.45 3.00 7.54
N GLU A 59 17.06 1.81 7.06
CA GLU A 59 17.36 1.28 5.73
C GLU A 59 16.16 1.29 4.76
N HIS A 60 15.04 1.94 5.03
CA HIS A 60 13.93 2.08 4.06
C HIS A 60 13.64 3.55 3.73
N TYR A 61 13.20 3.81 2.50
CA TYR A 61 12.99 5.16 1.98
C TYR A 61 11.68 5.33 1.20
N GLY A 62 11.23 6.59 1.13
CA GLY A 62 10.10 7.01 0.32
C GLY A 62 8.73 6.58 0.86
N SER A 63 7.68 7.00 0.15
CA SER A 63 6.28 6.70 0.45
C SER A 63 5.93 5.21 0.44
N MET A 64 6.76 4.41 -0.22
CA MET A 64 6.54 2.98 -0.45
C MET A 64 7.47 2.08 0.36
N ASN A 65 8.23 2.66 1.30
CA ASN A 65 9.22 1.97 2.13
C ASN A 65 10.10 1.01 1.33
N LEU A 66 10.75 1.48 0.27
CA LEU A 66 11.69 0.66 -0.48
C LEU A 66 12.99 0.49 0.31
N TYR A 67 13.49 -0.74 0.36
CA TYR A 67 14.76 -1.04 1.02
C TYR A 67 15.93 -0.27 0.39
N LYS A 68 16.92 0.12 1.17
CA LYS A 68 18.07 0.93 0.76
C LYS A 68 18.80 0.35 -0.44
N LYS A 69 18.90 -0.98 -0.52
CA LYS A 69 19.53 -1.66 -1.66
C LYS A 69 18.62 -1.74 -2.90
N ALA A 70 17.30 -1.60 -2.74
CA ALA A 70 16.35 -1.57 -3.85
C ALA A 70 16.37 -0.21 -4.56
N VAL A 71 16.55 0.90 -3.84
CA VAL A 71 16.53 2.26 -4.41
C VAL A 71 17.49 2.49 -5.59
N PRO A 72 18.80 2.19 -5.51
CA PRO A 72 19.71 2.36 -6.66
C PRO A 72 19.32 1.49 -7.86
N VAL A 73 18.79 0.29 -7.62
CA VAL A 73 18.35 -0.62 -8.68
C VAL A 73 17.07 -0.10 -9.35
N ALA A 74 16.10 0.34 -8.57
CA ALA A 74 14.88 0.97 -9.07
C ALA A 74 15.17 2.29 -9.80
N SER A 75 16.13 3.08 -9.33
CA SER A 75 16.60 4.29 -10.00
C SER A 75 17.16 3.97 -11.39
N LYS A 76 18.08 3.01 -11.48
CA LYS A 76 18.61 2.54 -12.76
C LYS A 76 17.52 1.97 -13.69
N GLY A 77 16.55 1.26 -13.13
CA GLY A 77 15.48 0.61 -13.87
C GLY A 77 14.42 1.57 -14.42
N THR A 78 14.17 2.67 -13.71
CA THR A 78 13.14 3.66 -14.07
C THR A 78 13.70 4.92 -14.72
N GLY A 79 15.01 5.17 -14.58
CA GLY A 79 15.65 6.44 -14.95
C GLY A 79 15.33 7.59 -13.98
N ILE A 80 14.68 7.33 -12.85
CA ILE A 80 14.35 8.33 -11.84
C ILE A 80 15.54 8.45 -10.88
N GLU A 81 15.96 9.68 -10.59
CA GLU A 81 17.01 9.96 -9.60
C GLU A 81 16.70 9.34 -8.23
N GLU A 82 17.70 8.72 -7.60
CA GLU A 82 17.54 8.09 -6.28
C GLU A 82 16.95 9.04 -5.25
N GLN A 83 17.39 10.31 -5.26
CA GLN A 83 16.90 11.29 -4.30
C GLN A 83 15.40 11.55 -4.48
N SER A 84 14.91 11.61 -5.71
CA SER A 84 13.49 11.76 -6.01
C SER A 84 12.69 10.56 -5.51
N ILE A 85 13.18 9.33 -5.69
CA ILE A 85 12.53 8.12 -5.15
C ILE A 85 12.38 8.20 -3.62
N LYS A 86 13.35 8.81 -2.93
CA LYS A 86 13.37 8.90 -1.46
C LYS A 86 12.44 9.98 -0.90
N VAL A 87 12.13 11.04 -1.65
CA VAL A 87 11.45 12.24 -1.11
C VAL A 87 10.18 12.66 -1.85
N ASP A 88 9.99 12.25 -3.10
CA ASP A 88 8.80 12.56 -3.89
C ASP A 88 7.89 11.33 -3.97
N ASP A 89 6.65 11.47 -3.49
CA ASP A 89 5.71 10.35 -3.37
C ASP A 89 5.43 9.69 -4.71
N CYS A 90 5.23 10.49 -5.77
CA CYS A 90 4.95 9.96 -7.11
C CYS A 90 6.15 9.20 -7.67
N SER A 91 7.36 9.74 -7.57
CA SER A 91 8.60 9.04 -7.92
C SER A 91 8.74 7.73 -7.15
N GLY A 92 8.38 7.72 -5.87
CA GLY A 92 8.28 6.53 -5.04
C GLY A 92 7.30 5.50 -5.58
N TYR A 93 6.10 5.92 -6.02
CA TYR A 93 5.10 5.02 -6.63
C TYR A 93 5.59 4.42 -7.95
N TYR A 94 6.21 5.20 -8.83
CA TYR A 94 6.80 4.68 -10.06
C TYR A 94 7.92 3.68 -9.77
N ALA A 95 8.81 3.98 -8.82
CA ALA A 95 9.87 3.06 -8.42
C ALA A 95 9.30 1.76 -7.82
N ALA A 96 8.27 1.85 -6.97
CA ALA A 96 7.65 0.70 -6.34
C ALA A 96 6.86 -0.17 -7.31
N SER A 97 6.11 0.43 -8.25
CA SER A 97 5.39 -0.30 -9.30
C SER A 97 6.38 -1.04 -10.22
N TRP A 98 7.47 -0.38 -10.61
CA TRP A 98 8.55 -1.04 -11.34
C TRP A 98 9.16 -2.17 -10.53
N TRP A 99 9.47 -1.94 -9.25
CA TRP A 99 10.06 -2.95 -8.37
C TRP A 99 9.15 -4.17 -8.24
N LEU A 100 7.85 -3.96 -8.01
CA LEU A 100 6.84 -5.01 -7.90
C LEU A 100 6.77 -5.87 -9.16
N MET A 101 6.93 -5.28 -10.34
CA MET A 101 6.77 -5.99 -11.62
C MET A 101 8.08 -6.49 -12.22
N ASN A 102 9.24 -6.06 -11.71
CA ASN A 102 10.54 -6.42 -12.26
C ASN A 102 11.15 -7.68 -11.63
N PRO A 103 11.84 -8.54 -12.41
CA PRO A 103 12.56 -9.71 -11.87
C PRO A 103 13.60 -9.38 -10.78
N ALA A 104 14.19 -8.18 -10.81
CA ALA A 104 15.12 -7.71 -9.78
C ALA A 104 14.43 -7.43 -8.43
N GLY A 105 13.19 -6.95 -8.46
CA GLY A 105 12.31 -6.90 -7.28
C GLY A 105 11.67 -8.24 -6.95
N GLY A 106 12.02 -9.27 -7.72
CA GLY A 106 11.70 -10.65 -7.47
C GLY A 106 10.45 -11.16 -8.13
N ASN A 107 9.86 -10.38 -9.04
CA ASN A 107 8.79 -10.84 -9.90
C ASN A 107 9.33 -11.73 -11.03
N THR A 108 9.55 -12.99 -10.71
CA THR A 108 9.74 -14.08 -11.70
C THR A 108 8.53 -15.00 -11.77
N GLU A 109 7.46 -14.63 -11.06
CA GLU A 109 6.34 -15.48 -10.74
C GLU A 109 5.14 -15.06 -11.59
N SER A 110 4.29 -16.02 -11.97
CA SER A 110 3.02 -15.70 -12.65
C SER A 110 1.95 -15.16 -11.70
N ASP A 111 2.12 -15.34 -10.39
CA ASP A 111 1.18 -14.90 -9.36
C ASP A 111 1.62 -13.55 -8.76
N ILE A 112 0.76 -12.55 -8.88
CA ILE A 112 0.98 -11.22 -8.31
C ILE A 112 1.14 -11.26 -6.79
N TRP A 113 0.52 -12.20 -6.07
CA TRP A 113 0.63 -12.27 -4.62
C TRP A 113 2.01 -12.75 -4.17
N GLU A 114 2.68 -13.58 -4.97
CA GLU A 114 4.08 -13.95 -4.75
C GLU A 114 5.02 -12.75 -4.97
N ALA A 115 4.71 -11.90 -5.95
CA ALA A 115 5.44 -10.65 -6.16
C ALA A 115 5.24 -9.68 -4.98
N VAL A 116 4.03 -9.54 -4.45
CA VAL A 116 3.75 -8.75 -3.23
C VAL A 116 4.46 -9.33 -2.02
N TYR A 117 4.56 -10.65 -1.90
CA TYR A 117 5.35 -11.29 -0.83
C TYR A 117 6.82 -10.90 -0.95
N THR A 118 7.38 -11.05 -2.15
CA THR A 118 8.79 -10.76 -2.41
C THR A 118 9.10 -9.27 -2.25
N TYR A 119 8.14 -8.40 -2.56
CA TYR A 119 8.23 -6.97 -2.30
C TYR A 119 8.52 -6.67 -0.82
N TYR A 120 7.79 -7.32 0.09
CA TYR A 120 7.89 -7.06 1.53
C TYR A 120 9.03 -7.80 2.23
N TYR A 121 9.26 -9.06 1.85
CA TYR A 121 10.10 -9.97 2.62
C TYR A 121 11.33 -10.47 1.84
N GLY A 122 11.44 -10.09 0.56
CA GLY A 122 12.48 -10.61 -0.33
C GLY A 122 12.33 -12.11 -0.61
N LYS A 123 13.21 -12.63 -1.48
CA LYS A 123 13.13 -14.02 -1.96
C LYS A 123 13.46 -15.06 -0.88
N SER A 124 14.36 -14.73 0.04
CA SER A 124 14.90 -15.67 1.03
C SER A 124 13.98 -15.87 2.23
N GLU A 125 13.18 -14.86 2.59
CA GLU A 125 12.35 -14.89 3.79
C GLU A 125 10.88 -15.11 3.49
N ARG A 126 10.49 -15.23 2.20
CA ARG A 126 9.10 -15.39 1.82
C ARG A 126 8.40 -16.63 2.36
N PHE A 127 9.17 -17.63 2.79
CA PHE A 127 8.62 -18.88 3.36
C PHE A 127 8.79 -18.95 4.89
N ARG A 128 9.35 -17.90 5.51
CA ARG A 128 9.72 -17.90 6.94
C ARG A 128 9.03 -16.79 7.74
N ALA A 129 8.60 -15.71 7.09
CA ALA A 129 7.93 -14.60 7.75
C ALA A 129 6.43 -14.87 7.91
N ASP A 130 5.83 -14.41 9.01
CA ASP A 130 4.37 -14.24 9.10
C ASP A 130 3.95 -13.15 8.08
N PRO A 131 3.10 -13.44 7.09
CA PRO A 131 2.78 -12.56 5.97
C PRO A 131 1.85 -11.40 6.34
N VAL A 132 1.93 -10.85 7.55
CA VAL A 132 1.07 -9.79 8.08
C VAL A 132 0.83 -8.66 7.07
N LYS A 133 1.90 -8.20 6.39
CA LYS A 133 1.80 -7.12 5.39
C LYS A 133 1.09 -7.57 4.12
N VAL A 134 1.37 -8.77 3.63
CA VAL A 134 0.70 -9.33 2.45
C VAL A 134 -0.79 -9.56 2.73
N GLU A 135 -1.14 -10.07 3.90
CA GLU A 135 -2.53 -10.27 4.31
C GLU A 135 -3.27 -8.94 4.52
N GLN A 136 -2.58 -7.90 5.00
CA GLN A 136 -3.11 -6.54 5.02
C GLN A 136 -3.45 -6.03 3.61
N VAL A 137 -2.55 -6.21 2.64
CA VAL A 137 -2.80 -5.84 1.24
C VAL A 137 -3.99 -6.61 0.68
N LYS A 138 -4.06 -7.94 0.89
CA LYS A 138 -5.21 -8.75 0.45
C LYS A 138 -6.52 -8.30 1.10
N LYS A 139 -6.50 -7.92 2.38
CA LYS A 139 -7.68 -7.41 3.07
C LYS A 139 -8.16 -6.11 2.45
N ILE A 140 -7.26 -5.16 2.17
CA ILE A 140 -7.60 -3.90 1.49
C ILE A 140 -8.11 -4.18 0.07
N PHE A 141 -7.42 -5.04 -0.69
CA PHE A 141 -7.82 -5.43 -2.05
C PHE A 141 -9.26 -5.95 -2.14
N LYS A 142 -9.71 -6.74 -1.16
CA LYS A 142 -11.10 -7.24 -1.11
C LYS A 142 -12.15 -6.15 -0.89
N THR A 143 -11.74 -4.94 -0.51
CA THR A 143 -12.64 -3.79 -0.27
C THR A 143 -12.62 -2.76 -1.41
N LEU A 144 -11.76 -2.95 -2.41
CA LEU A 144 -11.65 -2.12 -3.63
C LEU A 144 -12.40 -2.77 -4.80
#